data_AF-A0A452YL74-F1
#
_entry.id   AF-A0A452YL74-F1
#
_cell.length_a   1.000
_cell.length_b   1.000
_cell.length_c   1.000
_cell.angle_alpha   90.00
_cell.angle_beta   90.00
_cell.angle_gamma   90.00
#
_symmetry.space_group_name_H-M   'P 1'
#
loop_
_entity.id
_entity.type
_entity.pdbx_description
1 polymer ?
#
loop_
_entity_poly.entity_id
_entity_poly.type
_entity_poly.pdbx_seq_one_letter_code
_entity_poly.pdbx_strand_id
1 'polypeptide(L)'
;MSNMQIFACLNNSIQAIYENLEDLWNQITDDFNENSLHERRRQTIQCKRHWYKLNHRIVLFDSMWRRVRDLYINGRSSDELVSRALDLYKSETNKSFKDLNSCNMLRNEPHWNWINFLVIRQ
;
A
#
# COMPACT_ATOMS: atom_id res chain seq x y z
N MET A 1 -7.24 1.78 12.66
CA MET A 1 -6.32 0.80 12.06
C MET A 1 -5.13 1.57 11.53
N SER A 2 -3.92 1.24 11.96
CA SER A 2 -2.73 1.84 11.35
C SER A 2 -2.50 1.14 10.01
N ASN A 3 -2.25 1.91 8.94
CA ASN A 3 -1.93 1.35 7.61
C ASN A 3 -0.71 0.42 7.68
N MET A 4 0.16 0.63 8.67
CA MET A 4 1.33 -0.20 8.97
C MET A 4 0.99 -1.62 9.43
N GLN A 5 -0.13 -1.84 10.13
CA GLN A 5 -0.48 -3.16 10.67
C GLN A 5 -1.02 -4.10 9.57
N ILE A 6 -1.94 -3.62 8.74
CA ILE A 6 -2.39 -4.38 7.56
C ILE A 6 -1.22 -4.67 6.64
N PHE A 7 -0.30 -3.71 6.51
CA PHE A 7 0.87 -3.87 5.68
C PHE A 7 1.79 -4.99 6.18
N ALA A 8 2.06 -5.03 7.49
CA ALA A 8 2.86 -6.10 8.09
C ALA A 8 2.21 -7.48 7.90
N CYS A 9 0.89 -7.59 8.10
CA CYS A 9 0.16 -8.85 7.88
C CYS A 9 0.28 -9.30 6.42
N LEU A 10 0.06 -8.39 5.46
CA LEU A 10 0.23 -8.69 4.04
C LEU A 10 1.63 -9.18 3.71
N ASN A 11 2.68 -8.51 4.21
CA ASN A 11 4.06 -8.90 3.89
C ASN A 11 4.39 -10.29 4.43
N ASN A 12 3.90 -10.63 5.62
CA ASN A 12 4.07 -11.95 6.21
C ASN A 12 3.33 -13.03 5.40
N SER A 13 2.09 -12.76 4.98
CA SER A 13 1.32 -13.73 4.21
C SER A 13 1.88 -13.92 2.78
N ILE A 14 2.45 -12.89 2.14
CA ILE A 14 2.97 -12.95 0.75
C ILE A 14 4.15 -13.91 0.56
N GLN A 15 4.81 -14.34 1.65
CA GLN A 15 5.82 -15.41 1.56
C GLN A 15 5.21 -16.77 1.14
N ALA A 16 3.89 -16.93 1.22
CA ALA A 16 3.19 -18.10 0.72
C ALA A 16 2.63 -17.88 -0.70
N ILE A 17 2.84 -18.88 -1.56
CA ILE A 17 2.21 -18.93 -2.90
C ILE A 17 0.78 -19.43 -2.69
N TYR A 18 -0.22 -18.56 -2.83
CA TYR A 18 -1.62 -18.96 -2.80
C TYR A 18 -2.16 -19.15 -4.21
N GLU A 19 -2.79 -20.30 -4.44
CA GLU A 19 -3.57 -20.57 -5.64
C GLU A 19 -4.92 -19.82 -5.63
N ASN A 20 -5.40 -19.46 -4.43
CA ASN A 20 -6.69 -18.81 -4.20
C ASN A 20 -6.53 -17.51 -3.38
N LEU A 21 -7.02 -16.41 -3.93
CA LEU A 21 -6.99 -15.10 -3.28
C LEU A 21 -7.84 -15.06 -1.99
N GLU A 22 -8.90 -15.86 -1.88
CA GLU A 22 -9.73 -15.88 -0.68
C GLU A 22 -8.96 -16.41 0.52
N ASP A 23 -8.13 -17.44 0.32
CA ASP A 23 -7.32 -18.06 1.37
C ASP A 23 -6.24 -17.10 1.87
N LEU A 24 -5.61 -16.36 0.95
CA LEU A 24 -4.70 -15.25 1.30
C LEU A 24 -5.41 -14.23 2.20
N TRP A 25 -6.61 -13.80 1.84
CA TRP A 25 -7.35 -12.80 2.62
C TRP A 25 -7.80 -13.30 3.98
N ASN A 26 -8.16 -14.59 4.08
CA ASN A 26 -8.47 -15.22 5.35
C ASN A 26 -7.22 -15.25 6.25
N GLN A 27 -6.07 -15.67 5.72
CA GLN A 27 -4.82 -15.67 6.49
C GLN A 27 -4.40 -14.26 6.95
N ILE A 28 -4.47 -13.25 6.07
CA ILE A 28 -4.21 -11.85 6.48
C ILE A 28 -5.14 -11.42 7.63
N THR A 29 -6.38 -11.89 7.61
CA THR A 29 -7.38 -11.55 8.63
C THR A 29 -7.09 -12.27 9.94
N ASP A 30 -6.67 -13.53 9.87
CA ASP A 30 -6.27 -14.33 11.03
C ASP A 30 -5.01 -13.72 11.68
N ASP A 31 -3.96 -13.48 10.90
CA ASP A 31 -2.72 -12.81 11.34
C ASP A 31 -3.04 -11.46 12.00
N PHE A 32 -3.96 -10.68 11.41
CA PHE A 32 -4.38 -9.41 11.98
C PHE A 32 -5.13 -9.58 13.31
N ASN A 33 -6.03 -10.56 13.38
CA ASN A 33 -6.88 -10.81 14.54
C ASN A 33 -6.13 -11.42 15.73
N GLU A 34 -5.10 -12.23 15.46
CA GLU A 34 -4.18 -12.77 16.48
C GLU A 34 -3.37 -11.65 17.14
N ASN A 35 -2.94 -10.66 16.36
CA ASN A 35 -2.18 -9.51 16.83
C ASN A 35 -3.06 -8.35 17.33
N SER A 36 -4.38 -8.57 17.46
CA SER A 36 -5.35 -7.53 17.83
C SER A 36 -6.11 -7.88 19.10
N LEU A 37 -6.43 -6.85 19.89
CA LEU A 37 -7.40 -6.96 20.98
C LEU A 37 -8.75 -7.45 20.42
N HIS A 38 -9.50 -8.20 21.23
CA HIS A 38 -10.76 -8.84 20.81
C HIS A 38 -11.74 -7.85 20.15
N GLU A 39 -11.91 -6.66 20.72
CA GLU A 39 -12.79 -5.58 20.20
C GLU A 39 -12.32 -4.99 18.85
N ARG A 40 -11.05 -5.18 18.54
CA ARG A 40 -10.41 -4.66 17.32
C ARG A 40 -10.34 -5.68 16.21
N ARG A 41 -10.77 -6.92 16.45
CA ARG A 41 -10.85 -7.97 15.43
C ARG A 41 -11.75 -7.53 14.27
N ARG A 42 -11.43 -8.04 13.09
CA ARG A 42 -12.05 -7.66 11.82
C ARG A 42 -12.44 -8.90 11.03
N GLN A 43 -13.42 -8.69 10.17
CA GLN A 43 -13.82 -9.67 9.16
C GLN A 43 -12.97 -9.48 7.90
N THR A 44 -12.82 -10.55 7.14
CA THR A 44 -12.10 -10.55 5.85
C THR A 44 -12.55 -9.44 4.92
N ILE A 45 -13.86 -9.20 4.81
CA ILE A 45 -14.40 -8.12 3.99
C ILE A 45 -13.97 -6.71 4.45
N GLN A 46 -13.77 -6.51 5.75
CA GLN A 46 -13.32 -5.23 6.30
C GLN A 46 -11.83 -5.00 5.99
N CYS A 47 -11.02 -6.05 6.12
CA CYS A 47 -9.59 -6.05 5.74
C CYS A 47 -9.44 -5.73 4.25
N LYS A 48 -10.15 -6.45 3.38
CA LYS A 48 -10.22 -6.20 1.93
C LYS A 48 -10.58 -4.76 1.60
N ARG A 49 -11.73 -4.27 2.10
CA ARG A 49 -12.19 -2.89 1.84
C ARG A 49 -11.18 -1.85 2.28
N HIS A 50 -10.54 -2.05 3.42
CA HIS A 50 -9.53 -1.11 3.87
C HIS A 50 -8.28 -1.16 2.98
N TRP A 51 -7.81 -2.37 2.65
CA TRP A 51 -6.69 -2.54 1.75
C TRP A 51 -6.93 -1.88 0.39
N TYR A 52 -8.07 -2.13 -0.27
CA TYR A 52 -8.35 -1.51 -1.57
C TYR A 52 -8.30 0.02 -1.49
N LYS A 53 -8.86 0.62 -0.43
CA LYS A 53 -8.79 2.08 -0.22
C LYS A 53 -7.36 2.56 -0.01
N LEU A 54 -6.54 1.81 0.72
CA LEU A 54 -5.13 2.13 0.96
C LEU A 54 -4.31 1.97 -0.34
N ASN A 55 -4.43 0.83 -0.99
CA ASN A 55 -3.76 0.49 -2.24
C ASN A 55 -4.05 1.51 -3.33
N HIS A 56 -5.32 1.91 -3.50
CA HIS A 56 -5.69 2.96 -4.45
C HIS A 56 -4.93 4.28 -4.19
N ARG A 57 -4.82 4.72 -2.93
CA ARG A 57 -4.07 5.94 -2.60
C ARG A 57 -2.59 5.79 -2.89
N ILE A 58 -2.02 4.63 -2.57
CA ILE A 58 -0.60 4.33 -2.77
C ILE A 58 -0.27 4.27 -4.26
N VAL A 59 -1.04 3.54 -5.06
CA VAL A 59 -0.85 3.44 -6.52
C VAL A 59 -0.99 4.80 -7.20
N LEU A 60 -1.98 5.61 -6.77
CA LEU A 60 -2.13 6.98 -7.27
C LEU A 60 -0.91 7.84 -6.94
N PHE A 61 -0.40 7.75 -5.72
CA PHE A 61 0.81 8.48 -5.33
C PHE A 61 2.05 7.98 -6.08
N ASP A 62 2.20 6.67 -6.28
CA ASP A 62 3.32 6.08 -7.03
C ASP A 62 3.31 6.55 -8.50
N SER A 63 2.14 6.62 -9.13
CA SER A 63 2.03 7.13 -10.51
C SER A 63 2.44 8.61 -10.61
N MET A 64 2.04 9.44 -9.64
CA MET A 64 2.47 10.84 -9.54
C MET A 64 3.97 10.95 -9.29
N TRP A 65 4.52 10.13 -8.39
CA TRP A 65 5.95 10.10 -8.13
C TRP A 65 6.76 9.70 -9.37
N ARG A 66 6.31 8.68 -10.13
CA ARG A 66 6.94 8.31 -11.41
C ARG A 66 6.89 9.46 -12.41
N ARG A 67 5.74 10.13 -12.56
CA ARG A 67 5.62 11.34 -13.41
C ARG A 67 6.63 12.41 -13.00
N VAL A 68 6.74 12.71 -11.70
CA VAL A 68 7.71 13.69 -11.19
C VAL A 68 9.14 13.24 -11.45
N ARG A 69 9.48 11.98 -11.15
CA ARG A 69 10.82 11.43 -11.39
C ARG A 69 11.22 11.51 -12.87
N ASP A 70 10.32 11.10 -13.77
CA ASP A 70 10.58 11.06 -15.20
C ASP A 70 10.66 12.47 -15.81
N LEU A 71 10.00 13.47 -15.21
CA LEU A 71 10.12 14.88 -15.59
C LEU A 71 11.41 15.54 -15.06
N TYR A 72 11.96 15.07 -13.94
CA TYR A 72 13.09 15.68 -13.24
C TYR A 72 14.30 14.74 -13.14
N ILE A 73 14.53 13.93 -14.17
CA ILE A 73 15.59 12.89 -14.28
C ILE A 73 17.00 13.40 -13.92
N ASN A 74 17.25 14.71 -14.02
CA ASN A 74 18.58 15.29 -13.88
C ASN A 74 18.85 15.81 -12.45
N GLY A 75 19.47 14.98 -11.60
CA GLY A 75 20.31 15.41 -10.48
C GLY A 75 19.63 15.86 -9.17
N ARG A 76 18.32 15.64 -9.00
CA ARG A 76 17.59 15.95 -7.76
C ARG A 76 17.81 14.88 -6.68
N SER A 77 17.77 15.27 -5.42
CA SER A 77 17.76 14.30 -4.31
C SER A 77 16.41 13.58 -4.23
N SER A 78 16.40 12.37 -3.67
CA SER A 78 15.16 11.59 -3.47
C SER A 78 14.08 12.38 -2.72
N ASP A 79 14.49 13.20 -1.74
CA ASP A 79 13.59 14.00 -0.90
C ASP A 79 12.91 15.13 -1.69
N GLU A 80 13.63 15.77 -2.62
CA GLU A 80 13.04 16.80 -3.49
C GLU A 80 11.98 16.21 -4.43
N LEU A 81 12.21 15.00 -4.95
CA LEU A 81 11.24 14.30 -5.79
C LEU A 81 10.00 13.89 -4.98
N VAL A 82 10.18 13.43 -3.74
CA VAL A 82 9.07 13.11 -2.84
C VAL A 82 8.24 14.34 -2.50
N SER A 83 8.89 15.47 -2.16
CA SER A 83 8.20 16.73 -1.86
C SER A 83 7.32 17.19 -3.04
N ARG A 84 7.86 17.16 -4.27
CA ARG A 84 7.11 17.49 -5.48
C ARG A 84 5.95 16.53 -5.76
N ALA A 85 6.13 15.24 -5.50
CA ALA A 85 5.05 14.27 -5.64
C ALA A 85 3.93 14.51 -4.62
N LEU A 86 4.25 14.94 -3.39
CA LEU A 86 3.26 15.32 -2.38
C LEU A 86 2.48 16.57 -2.79
N ASP A 87 3.16 17.57 -3.35
CA ASP A 87 2.50 18.77 -3.88
C ASP A 87 1.57 18.45 -5.05
N LEU A 88 2.02 17.60 -5.98
CA LEU A 88 1.21 17.14 -7.10
C LEU A 88 -0.01 16.33 -6.63
N TYR A 89 0.16 15.46 -5.63
CA TYR A 89 -0.94 14.72 -5.04
C TYR A 89 -1.98 15.65 -4.41
N LYS A 90 -1.51 16.66 -3.67
CA LYS A 90 -2.39 17.63 -3.02
C LYS A 90 -3.15 18.47 -4.04
N SER A 91 -2.50 18.89 -5.14
CA SER A 91 -3.17 19.69 -6.18
C SER A 91 -4.22 18.89 -6.95
N GLU A 92 -3.93 17.63 -7.31
CA GLU A 92 -4.86 16.80 -8.09
C GLU A 92 -5.99 16.17 -7.25
N THR A 93 -5.75 15.88 -5.97
CA THR A 93 -6.74 15.20 -5.10
C THR A 93 -7.41 16.11 -4.08
N ASN A 94 -6.92 17.35 -3.93
CA ASN A 94 -7.29 18.28 -2.86
C ASN A 94 -7.15 17.69 -1.44
N LYS A 95 -6.23 16.71 -1.26
CA LYS A 95 -6.00 16.00 0.00
C LYS A 95 -4.51 15.89 0.28
N SER A 96 -4.13 15.99 1.55
CA SER A 96 -2.76 15.67 1.98
C SER A 96 -2.56 14.16 1.99
N PHE A 97 -1.50 13.69 1.36
CA PHE A 97 -1.09 12.30 1.44
C PHE A 97 -0.55 11.99 2.85
N LYS A 98 -1.04 10.93 3.48
CA LYS A 98 -0.66 10.55 4.87
C LYS A 98 0.12 9.24 4.97
N ASP A 99 0.31 8.56 3.84
CA ASP A 99 0.76 7.16 3.80
C ASP A 99 2.20 7.03 3.25
N LEU A 100 3.04 8.05 3.48
CA LEU A 100 4.40 8.11 2.92
C LEU A 100 5.29 6.96 3.42
N ASN A 101 5.19 6.61 4.70
CA ASN A 101 5.92 5.47 5.27
C ASN A 101 5.53 4.16 4.57
N SER A 102 4.23 3.93 4.35
CA SER A 102 3.74 2.75 3.61
C SER A 102 4.24 2.72 2.17
N CYS A 103 4.25 3.87 1.47
CA CYS A 103 4.83 3.97 0.13
C CYS A 103 6.34 3.66 0.10
N ASN A 104 7.10 4.12 1.10
CA ASN A 104 8.54 3.87 1.14
C ASN A 104 8.86 2.41 1.43
N MET A 105 8.12 1.76 2.35
CA MET A 105 8.26 0.33 2.60
C MET A 105 7.95 -0.47 1.33
N LEU A 106 6.86 -0.13 0.64
CA LEU A 106 6.43 -0.81 -0.57
C LEU A 106 7.38 -0.68 -1.76
N ARG A 107 7.98 0.49 -1.94
CA ARG A 107 8.95 0.70 -3.02
C ARG A 107 10.21 -0.14 -2.87
N ASN A 108 10.53 -0.54 -1.64
CA ASN A 108 11.69 -1.37 -1.34
C ASN A 108 11.36 -2.88 -1.30
N GLU A 109 10.07 -3.25 -1.38
CA GLU A 109 9.65 -4.64 -1.38
C GLU A 109 9.65 -5.22 -2.81
N PRO A 110 10.48 -6.24 -3.11
CA PRO A 110 10.59 -6.80 -4.47
C PRO A 110 9.28 -7.42 -4.98
N HIS A 111 8.40 -7.84 -4.08
CA HIS A 111 7.10 -8.44 -4.38
C HIS A 111 6.00 -7.40 -4.66
N TRP A 112 6.26 -6.09 -4.49
CA TRP A 112 5.25 -5.04 -4.65
C TRP A 112 4.59 -5.05 -6.03
N ASN A 113 5.36 -5.36 -7.07
CA ASN A 113 4.80 -5.53 -8.41
C ASN A 113 3.76 -6.66 -8.44
N TRP A 114 4.00 -7.78 -7.76
CA TRP A 114 3.05 -8.89 -7.67
C TRP A 114 1.77 -8.51 -6.90
N ILE A 115 1.91 -7.79 -5.78
CA ILE A 115 0.76 -7.29 -5.01
C ILE A 115 -0.12 -6.37 -5.85
N ASN A 116 0.50 -5.43 -6.59
CA ASN A 116 -0.22 -4.58 -7.52
C ASN A 116 -0.90 -5.38 -8.64
N PHE A 117 -0.21 -6.38 -9.21
CA PHE A 117 -0.74 -7.22 -10.29
C PHE A 117 -1.95 -8.07 -9.84
N LEU A 118 -1.92 -8.62 -8.62
CA LEU A 118 -3.01 -9.45 -8.08
C LEU A 118 -4.26 -8.62 -7.75
N VAL A 119 -4.09 -7.33 -7.42
CA VAL A 119 -5.18 -6.44 -7.00
C VAL A 119 -5.78 -5.64 -8.17
N ILE A 120 -5.03 -5.39 -9.25
CA ILE A 120 -5.51 -4.65 -10.43
C ILE A 120 -6.43 -5.50 -11.33
N ARG A 121 -6.44 -6.84 -11.19
CA ARG A 121 -7.24 -7.76 -12.03
C ARG A 121 -8.67 -8.06 -11.51
N GLN A 122 -9.18 -7.30 -10.55
CA GLN A 122 -10.58 -7.37 -10.07
C GLN A 122 -11.31 -6.07 -10.39
#